data_AF-M4NJN3-F1
#
_entry.id   AF-M4NJN3-F1
#
_cell.length_a   1.000
_cell.length_b   1.000
_cell.length_c   1.000
_cell.angle_alpha   90.00
_cell.angle_beta   90.00
_cell.angle_gamma   90.00
#
_symmetry.space_group_name_H-M   'P 1'
#
loop_
_entity.id
_entity.type
_entity.pdbx_description
1 polymer ?
#
loop_
_entity_poly.entity_id
_entity_poly.type
_entity_poly.pdbx_seq_one_letter_code
_entity_poly.pdbx_strand_id
1 'polypeptide(L)' 'MNERNPCIDPQHGDTVTVGNETREVESVNGDRVIYSWPGKVAVRTMYLDAWRAWAADASGYHVAEAQAA' A
#
# COMPACT_ATOMS: atom_id res chain seq x y z
N MET A 1 18.19 -2.65 11.20
CA MET A 1 16.80 -2.18 11.14
C MET A 1 16.09 -3.12 10.17
N ASN A 2 15.09 -3.90 10.61
CA ASN A 2 14.27 -4.64 9.66
C ASN A 2 13.34 -3.62 9.00
N GLU A 3 13.62 -3.28 7.75
CA GLU A 3 12.76 -2.39 6.97
C GLU A 3 11.38 -3.05 6.81
N ARG A 4 10.32 -2.28 7.07
CA ARG A 4 8.94 -2.77 6.93
C ARG A 4 8.63 -2.97 5.45
N ASN A 5 7.93 -4.05 5.11
CA ASN A 5 7.51 -4.32 3.74
C ASN A 5 5.98 -4.08 3.60
N PRO A 6 5.54 -3.04 2.88
CA PRO A 6 4.12 -2.72 2.69
C PRO A 6 3.37 -3.74 1.83
N CYS A 7 4.07 -4.64 1.12
CA CYS A 7 3.46 -5.79 0.47
C CYS A 7 2.96 -6.84 1.48
N ILE A 8 3.49 -6.84 2.71
CA ILE A 8 3.14 -7.79 3.79
C ILE A 8 2.31 -7.09 4.87
N ASP A 9 2.74 -5.89 5.27
CA ASP A 9 2.17 -5.08 6.33
C ASP A 9 1.94 -3.64 5.83
N PRO A 10 0.87 -3.39 5.04
CA PRO A 10 0.56 -2.05 4.54
C PRO A 10 0.13 -1.12 5.67
N GLN A 11 0.49 0.15 5.58
CA GLN A 11 0.13 1.22 6.51
C GLN A 11 -0.14 2.50 5.71
N HIS A 12 -0.84 3.45 6.34
CA HIS A 12 -1.17 4.72 5.69
C HIS A 12 0.06 5.42 5.12
N GLY A 13 -0.06 5.90 3.88
CA GLY A 13 0.97 6.61 3.12
C GLY A 13 1.96 5.71 2.36
N ASP A 14 1.90 4.39 2.54
CA ASP A 14 2.76 3.50 1.75
C ASP A 14 2.37 3.51 0.30
N THR A 15 3.36 3.32 -0.57
CA THR A 15 3.11 3.09 -2.00
C THR A 15 3.70 1.76 -2.44
N VAL A 16 2.96 1.03 -3.26
CA VAL A 16 3.40 -0.22 -3.88
C VAL A 16 3.19 -0.11 -5.38
N THR A 17 4.21 -0.46 -6.15
CA THR A 17 4.17 -0.48 -7.62
C THR A 17 4.25 -1.92 -8.12
N VAL A 18 3.27 -2.33 -8.93
CA VAL A 18 3.22 -3.61 -9.63
C VAL A 18 3.11 -3.31 -11.13
N GLY A 19 4.14 -3.67 -11.90
CA GLY A 19 4.24 -3.26 -13.30
C GLY A 19 4.22 -1.73 -13.47
N ASN A 20 3.21 -1.22 -14.17
CA ASN A 20 3.01 0.23 -14.39
C ASN A 20 1.93 0.83 -13.48
N GLU A 21 1.45 0.08 -12.47
CA GLU A 21 0.42 0.55 -11.55
C GLU A 21 1.00 0.78 -10.15
N THR A 22 0.96 2.03 -9.69
CA THR A 22 1.28 2.40 -8.31
C THR A 22 -0.01 2.61 -7.53
N ARG A 23 -0.11 2.00 -6.36
CA ARG A 23 -1.20 2.20 -5.40
C ARG A 23 -0.65 2.79 -4.10
N GLU A 24 -1.34 3.79 -3.59
CA GLU A 24 -1.05 4.42 -2.29
C GLU A 24 -2.05 3.91 -1.25
N VAL A 25 -1.58 3.52 -0.07
CA VAL A 25 -2.43 3.04 1.02
C VAL A 25 -3.00 4.25 1.76
N GLU A 26 -4.31 4.43 1.65
CA GLU A 26 -5.04 5.49 2.34
C GLU A 26 -5.34 5.12 3.79
N SER A 27 -5.61 3.84 4.06
CA SER A 27 -5.91 3.35 5.41
C SER A 27 -5.95 1.82 5.42
N VAL A 28 -5.68 1.22 6.57
CA VAL A 28 -5.87 -0.21 6.81
C VAL A 28 -6.81 -0.39 7.99
N ASN A 29 -7.96 -1.01 7.73
CA ASN A 29 -9.03 -1.21 8.68
C ASN A 29 -9.30 -2.71 8.84
N GLY A 30 -8.73 -3.32 9.88
CA GLY A 30 -8.82 -4.76 10.11
C GLY A 30 -8.19 -5.55 8.96
N ASP A 31 -8.98 -6.38 8.29
CA ASP A 31 -8.56 -7.18 7.14
C ASP A 31 -8.71 -6.46 5.78
N ARG A 32 -8.95 -5.14 5.77
CA ARG A 32 -9.14 -4.38 4.53
C ARG A 32 -8.10 -3.29 4.34
N VAL A 33 -7.61 -3.19 3.11
CA VAL A 33 -6.74 -2.11 2.64
C VAL A 33 -7.55 -1.18 1.76
N ILE A 34 -7.58 0.09 2.15
CA ILE A 34 -8.15 1.17 1.35
C ILE A 34 -6.98 1.85 0.66
N TYR A 35 -7.06 1.99 -0.66
CA TYR A 35 -5.96 2.48 -1.47
C TYR A 35 -6.45 3.42 -2.57
N SER A 36 -5.56 4.26 -3.06
CA SER A 36 -5.77 5.17 -4.19
C SER A 36 -4.66 4.98 -5.23
N TRP A 37 -4.67 5.80 -6.27
CA TRP A 37 -3.54 5.95 -7.19
C TRP A 37 -2.94 7.35 -6.99
N PRO A 38 -1.61 7.52 -7.13
CA PRO A 38 -0.97 8.83 -6.98
C PRO A 38 -1.67 9.92 -7.80
N GLY A 39 -2.06 11.01 -7.13
CA GLY A 39 -2.73 12.15 -7.75
C GLY A 39 -4.18 11.88 -8.21
N LYS A 40 -4.80 10.77 -7.81
CA LYS A 40 -6.23 10.49 -8.06
C LYS A 40 -7.04 10.68 -6.77
N VAL A 41 -8.27 11.19 -6.91
CA VAL A 41 -9.21 11.38 -5.78
C VAL A 41 -10.02 10.11 -5.47
N ALA A 42 -10.00 9.13 -6.38
CA ALA A 42 -10.79 7.91 -6.22
C ALA A 42 -10.07 6.88 -5.34
N VAL A 43 -10.73 6.50 -4.25
CA VAL A 43 -10.29 5.41 -3.36
C VAL A 43 -11.01 4.11 -3.69
N ARG A 44 -10.32 2.99 -3.51
CA ARG A 44 -10.83 1.62 -3.64
C ARG A 44 -10.52 0.85 -2.37
N THR A 45 -11.16 -0.30 -2.21
CA THR A 45 -10.97 -1.17 -1.05
C THR A 45 -10.78 -2.59 -1.53
N MET A 46 -9.87 -3.31 -0.88
CA MET A 46 -9.70 -4.75 -1.06
C MET A 46 -9.35 -5.43 0.26
N TYR A 47 -9.49 -6.76 0.29
CA TYR A 47 -9.03 -7.58 1.41
C TYR A 47 -7.50 -7.58 1.48
N LEU A 48 -6.96 -7.69 2.68
CA LEU A 48 -5.52 -7.71 2.97
C LEU A 48 -4.83 -8.90 2.28
N ASP A 49 -5.51 -10.05 2.20
CA ASP A 49 -5.00 -11.20 1.45
C ASP A 49 -4.90 -10.91 -0.05
N ALA A 50 -5.91 -10.25 -0.63
CA ALA A 50 -5.89 -9.83 -2.03
C ALA A 50 -4.83 -8.76 -2.30
N TRP A 51 -4.61 -7.84 -1.34
CA TRP A 51 -3.50 -6.88 -1.40
C TRP A 51 -2.17 -7.59 -1.45
N ARG A 52 -1.92 -8.52 -0.52
CA ARG A 52 -0.69 -9.31 -0.45
C ARG A 52 -0.46 -10.12 -1.72
N ALA A 53 -1.51 -10.76 -2.25
CA ALA A 53 -1.43 -11.54 -3.47
C ALA A 53 -1.10 -10.67 -4.70
N TRP A 54 -1.69 -9.47 -4.78
CA TRP A 54 -1.38 -8.50 -5.84
C TRP A 54 0.03 -7.92 -5.68
N ALA A 55 0.39 -7.48 -4.48
CA ALA A 55 1.67 -6.86 -4.14
C ALA A 55 2.84 -7.88 -4.09
N ALA A 56 2.57 -9.18 -4.19
CA ALA A 56 3.59 -10.22 -4.29
C ALA A 56 4.45 -10.07 -5.56
N ASP A 57 3.89 -9.46 -6.62
CA ASP A 57 4.58 -9.15 -7.88
C ASP A 57 5.08 -7.69 -7.93
N ALA A 58 5.26 -7.04 -6.77
CA ALA A 58 5.72 -5.67 -6.72
C ALA A 58 7.11 -5.51 -7.34
N SER A 59 7.22 -4.58 -8.29
CA SER A 59 8.50 -4.14 -8.86
C SER A 59 9.20 -3.11 -7.97
N GLY A 60 8.49 -2.53 -7.01
CA GLY A 60 9.04 -1.65 -5.98
C GLY A 60 7.98 -1.18 -4.98
N TYR A 61 8.43 -0.65 -3.85
CA TYR A 61 7.57 -0.03 -2.85
C TYR A 61 8.31 1.08 -2.10
N HIS A 62 7.54 2.03 -1.56
CA HIS A 62 8.04 3.02 -0.60
C HIS A 62 7.24 2.94 0.68
N VAL A 63 7.96 2.92 1.79
CA VAL A 63 7.41 3.05 3.13
C VAL A 63 7.20 4.53 3.39
N ALA A 64 5.99 4.91 3.83
CA ALA A 64 5.76 6.28 4.26
C ALA A 64 6.80 6.67 5.32
N GLU A 65 7.42 7.83 5.13
CA GLU A 65 8.16 8.45 6.21
C GLU A 65 7.17 8.71 7.34
N ALA A 66 7.49 8.25 8.56
CA ALA A 66 6.67 8.54 9.72
C ALA A 66 6.54 10.07 9.82
N GLN A 67 5.35 10.59 9.55
CA GLN A 67 5.08 12.01 9.74
C GLN A 67 5.37 12.31 11.21
N ALA A 68 6.44 13.08 11.44
CA ALA A 68 6.71 13.68 12.74
C ALA A 68 5.52 14.59 13.06
N ALA A 69 4.67 14.12 13.98
CA ALA A 69 3.62 14.92 14.61
C ALA A 69 4.22 15.90 15.62
#